data_AF-A0A845ZH39-F1
#
_entry.id   AF-A0A845ZH39-F1
#
_cell.length_a   1.000
_cell.length_b   1.000
_cell.length_c   1.000
_cell.angle_alpha   90.00
_cell.angle_beta   90.00
_cell.angle_gamma   90.00
#
_symmetry.space_group_name_H-M   'P 1'
#
loop_
_entity.id
_entity.type
_entity.pdbx_description
1 polymer ?
#
loop_
_entity_poly.entity_id
_entity_poly.type
_entity_poly.pdbx_seq_one_letter_code
_entity_poly.pdbx_strand_id
1 'polypeptide(L)' 'MRSGGQFLSILTVKAGNAGQKTIAVNPKNTSQDCSNCGKKVKKELNIRTH' A
#
# COMPACT_ATOMS: atom_id res chain seq x y z
N MET A 1 17.27 0.57 8.98
CA MET A 1 15.80 0.36 8.90
C MET A 1 15.21 1.65 8.35
N ARG A 2 14.62 1.63 7.14
CA ARG A 2 14.15 2.83 6.44
C ARG A 2 12.79 3.28 6.98
N SER A 3 12.60 4.59 7.07
CA SER A 3 11.43 5.31 7.61
C SER A 3 10.09 4.84 7.02
N GLY A 4 9.45 3.87 7.68
CA GLY A 4 8.09 3.40 7.39
C GLY A 4 7.26 3.13 8.65
N GLY A 5 7.84 3.33 9.85
CA GLY A 5 7.17 3.02 11.11
C GLY A 5 6.08 4.01 11.47
N GLN A 6 6.28 5.31 11.25
CA GLN A 6 5.32 6.35 11.71
C GLN A 6 3.97 6.24 11.02
N PHE A 7 3.93 6.03 9.70
CA PHE A 7 2.68 5.90 8.95
C PHE A 7 1.88 4.65 9.37
N LEU A 8 2.55 3.51 9.52
CA LEU A 8 1.91 2.27 9.98
C LEU A 8 1.37 2.40 11.41
N SER A 9 2.10 3.08 12.31
CA SER A 9 1.62 3.36 13.67
C SER A 9 0.35 4.20 13.67
N ILE A 10 0.28 5.25 12.84
CA ILE A 10 -0.92 6.09 12.71
C ILE A 10 -2.12 5.27 12.25
N LEU A 11 -1.94 4.43 11.22
CA LEU A 11 -3.01 3.58 10.70
C LEU A 11 -3.50 2.58 11.75
N THR A 12 -2.59 1.96 12.50
CA THR A 12 -2.94 0.99 13.55
C THR A 12 -3.78 1.64 14.64
N VAL A 13 -3.42 2.85 15.09
CA VAL A 13 -4.20 3.59 16.09
C VAL A 13 -5.58 3.97 15.55
N LYS A 14 -5.66 4.49 14.32
CA LYS A 14 -6.94 4.88 13.71
C LYS A 14 -7.87 3.69 13.47
N ALA A 15 -7.34 2.57 12.98
CA ALA A 15 -8.11 1.35 12.78
C ALA A 15 -8.61 0.80 14.13
N GLY A 16 -7.73 0.75 15.15
CA GLY A 16 -8.11 0.30 16.50
C GLY A 16 -9.24 1.13 17.11
N ASN A 17 -9.20 2.45 16.97
CA ASN A 17 -10.27 3.35 17.42
C ASN A 17 -11.61 3.09 16.72
N ALA A 18 -11.60 2.52 15.51
CA ALA A 18 -12.78 2.13 14.75
C ALA A 18 -13.18 0.66 14.94
N GLY A 19 -12.52 -0.08 15.86
CA GLY A 19 -12.74 -1.52 16.04
C GLY A 19 -12.20 -2.40 14.89
N GLN A 20 -11.31 -1.86 14.06
CA GLN A 20 -10.70 -2.55 12.93
C GLN A 20 -9.21 -2.88 13.17
N LYS A 21 -8.61 -3.64 12.24
CA LYS A 21 -7.19 -4.04 12.27
C LYS A 21 -6.51 -3.66 10.95
N THR A 22 -5.25 -3.26 11.02
CA THR A 22 -4.40 -3.00 9.86
C THR A 22 -3.65 -4.27 9.45
N ILE A 23 -3.44 -4.45 8.15
CA ILE A 23 -2.60 -5.52 7.60
C ILE A 23 -1.54 -4.85 6.73
N ALA A 24 -0.27 -5.02 7.12
CA ALA A 24 0.85 -4.53 6.32
C ALA A 24 1.09 -5.48 5.13
N VAL A 25 1.18 -4.92 3.93
CA VAL A 25 1.49 -5.65 2.70
C VAL A 25 2.77 -5.10 2.07
N ASN A 26 3.46 -5.93 1.28
CA ASN A 26 4.66 -5.50 0.58
C ASN A 26 4.28 -4.44 -0.48
N PRO A 27 4.78 -3.19 -0.41
CA PRO A 27 4.38 -2.15 -1.35
C PRO A 27 4.97 -2.35 -2.76
N LYS A 28 5.92 -3.27 -2.93
CA LYS A 28 6.63 -3.50 -4.19
C LYS A 28 5.67 -3.93 -5.31
N ASN A 29 5.66 -3.19 -6.41
CA ASN A 29 4.88 -3.44 -7.64
C ASN A 29 3.37 -3.23 -7.57
N THR A 30 2.81 -2.77 -6.44
CA THR A 30 1.36 -2.53 -6.31
C THR A 30 0.80 -1.55 -7.35
N SER A 31 1.60 -0.60 -7.85
CA SER A 31 1.21 0.31 -8.93
C SER A 31 1.19 -0.33 -10.32
N GLN A 32 1.83 -1.48 -10.49
CA GLN A 32 1.90 -2.26 -11.73
C GLN A 32 0.85 -3.36 -11.79
N ASP A 33 0.39 -3.84 -10.64
CA ASP A 33 -0.61 -4.88 -10.59
C ASP A 33 -1.99 -4.29 -10.94
N CYS A 34 -2.72 -4.94 -11.85
CA CYS A 34 -4.02 -4.47 -12.28
C CYS A 34 -5.05 -4.71 -11.17
N SER A 35 -5.71 -3.65 -10.69
CA SER A 35 -6.75 -3.74 -9.65
C SER A 35 -7.96 -4.58 -10.07
N ASN A 36 -8.19 -4.76 -11.38
CA ASN A 36 -9.30 -5.55 -11.91
C ASN A 36 -9.00 -7.06 -12.00
N CYS A 37 -7.75 -7.44 -12.28
CA CYS A 37 -7.43 -8.84 -12.59
C CYS A 37 -6.17 -9.40 -11.91
N GLY A 38 -5.47 -8.62 -11.10
CA GLY A 38 -4.28 -9.02 -10.33
C GLY A 38 -3.02 -9.31 -11.16
N LYS A 39 -3.10 -9.24 -12.50
CA LYS A 39 -1.95 -9.45 -13.37
C LYS A 39 -1.03 -8.23 -13.35
N LYS A 40 0.28 -8.48 -13.44
CA LYS A 40 1.29 -7.44 -13.59
C LYS A 40 1.21 -6.82 -14.98
N VAL A 41 0.83 -5.56 -15.05
CA VAL A 41 0.82 -4.76 -16.28
C VAL A 41 1.99 -3.78 -16.19
N LYS A 42 2.97 -3.93 -17.09
CA LYS A 42 4.08 -2.98 -17.17
C LYS A 42 3.50 -1.62 -17.58
N LYS A 43 3.56 -0.65 -16.66
CA LYS A 43 3.27 0.76 -16.93
C LYS A 43 4.57 1.52 -16.93
N GLU A 44 4.77 2.33 -17.97
CA GLU A 44 5.87 3.29 -18.05
C GLU A 44 5.86 4.22 -16.84
N LEU A 45 7.04 4.74 -16.48
CA LEU A 45 7.19 5.56 -15.28
C LEU A 45 6.28 6.80 -15.29
N ASN A 46 6.05 7.42 -16.45
CA ASN A 46 5.19 8.61 -16.54
C ASN A 46 3.69 8.31 -16.27
N ILE A 47 3.28 7.05 -16.41
CA ILE A 47 1.88 6.60 -16.27
C ILE A 47 1.63 6.11 -14.84
N ARG A 48 2.69 5.99 -14.02
CA ARG A 48 2.59 5.67 -12.59
C ARG A 48 2.24 6.95 -11.84
N THR A 49 1.01 7.42 -11.99
CA THR A 49 0.48 8.55 -11.21
C THR A 49 0.44 8.15 -9.74
N HIS A 50 0.95 9.05 -8.89
CA HIS A 50 1.05 8.91 -7.44
C HIS A 50 0.19 9.99 -6.76
#